data_AF-A0A0D3KF85-F1
#
_entry.id   AF-A0A0D3KF85-F1
#
_cell.length_a   1.000
_cell.length_b   1.000
_cell.length_c   1.000
_cell.angle_alpha   90.00
_cell.angle_beta   90.00
_cell.angle_gamma   90.00
#
_symmetry.space_group_name_H-M   'P 1'
#
loop_
_entity.id
_entity.type
_entity.pdbx_description
1 polymer ?
#
loop_
_entity_poly.entity_id
_entity_poly.type
_entity_poly.pdbx_seq_one_letter_code
_entity_poly.pdbx_strand_id
1 'polypeptide(L)'
;MGELHAAVTRGLREHGTVLTRRFGRVWAYMVDGHVLMDDANAPSLLSIPLIGFAPPSDPTYRATRFDQLRAPPVVNASEAYNATAGNPCFFEEPLRSRGEPALSGVGSLHTGPGKLWPMQGREEVRGLLRMLERVANTTPDGRMVESYSLVMKRSRSKQSRGGGRATAAGSSAGPTRSLSN
;
A
#
# COMPACT_ATOMS: atom_id res chain seq x y z
N MET A 1 23.16 -32.23 5.85
CA MET A 1 22.93 -30.81 5.45
C MET A 1 24.14 -30.38 4.63
N GLY A 2 23.96 -30.22 3.32
CA GLY A 2 25.04 -30.27 2.32
C GLY A 2 25.84 -28.97 2.11
N GLU A 3 26.99 -29.10 1.47
CA GLU A 3 27.96 -28.02 1.19
C GLU A 3 27.33 -26.77 0.53
N LEU A 4 26.34 -26.97 -0.34
CA LEU A 4 25.60 -25.88 -0.98
C LEU A 4 24.90 -24.96 0.04
N HIS A 5 24.23 -25.53 1.04
CA HIS A 5 23.54 -24.74 2.07
C HIS A 5 24.54 -23.88 2.85
N ALA A 6 25.68 -24.46 3.23
CA ALA A 6 26.73 -23.74 3.94
C ALA A 6 27.34 -22.62 3.09
N ALA A 7 27.62 -22.89 1.81
CA ALA A 7 28.16 -21.91 0.88
C ALA A 7 27.19 -20.74 0.65
N VAL A 8 25.91 -21.02 0.40
CA VAL A 8 24.87 -19.99 0.22
C VAL A 8 24.66 -19.17 1.49
N THR A 9 24.58 -19.82 2.65
CA THR A 9 24.42 -19.11 3.94
C THR A 9 25.59 -18.18 4.22
N ARG A 10 26.81 -18.62 3.93
CA ARG A 10 28.01 -17.79 4.04
C ARG A 10 27.95 -16.60 3.08
N GLY A 11 27.64 -16.84 1.80
CA GLY A 11 27.49 -15.79 0.81
C GLY A 11 26.44 -14.75 1.19
N LEU A 12 25.29 -15.16 1.73
CA LEU A 12 24.28 -14.25 2.26
C LEU A 12 24.84 -13.40 3.41
N ARG A 13 25.52 -14.00 4.38
CA ARG A 13 26.08 -13.25 5.51
C ARG A 13 27.16 -12.25 5.09
N GLU A 14 27.98 -12.61 4.10
CA GLU A 14 29.09 -11.80 3.62
C GLU A 14 28.64 -10.68 2.67
N HIS A 15 27.69 -10.96 1.78
CA HIS A 15 27.31 -10.07 0.68
C HIS A 15 25.85 -9.58 0.73
N GLY A 16 24.99 -10.27 1.45
CA GLY A 16 23.56 -9.96 1.56
C GLY A 16 23.21 -8.82 2.51
N THR A 17 24.19 -8.17 3.13
CA THR A 17 23.95 -7.10 4.11
C THR A 17 24.61 -5.78 3.74
N VAL A 18 23.93 -4.69 4.08
CA VAL A 18 24.39 -3.32 3.86
C VAL A 18 24.43 -2.59 5.20
N LEU A 19 25.46 -1.76 5.40
CA LEU A 19 25.52 -0.88 6.55
C LEU A 19 24.79 0.43 6.23
N THR A 20 23.66 0.66 6.89
CA THR A 20 22.92 1.92 6.81
C THR A 20 23.36 2.87 7.93
N ARG A 21 23.35 4.18 7.65
CA ARG A 21 23.65 5.20 8.67
C ARG A 21 22.66 5.19 9.83
N ARG A 22 21.40 4.82 9.57
CA ARG A 22 20.29 4.98 10.51
C ARG A 22 19.97 3.72 11.31
N PHE A 23 20.05 2.54 10.70
CA PHE A 23 19.64 1.27 11.31
C PHE A 23 20.81 0.31 11.51
N GLY A 24 22.02 0.70 11.13
CA GLY A 24 23.17 -0.20 11.16
C GLY A 24 23.03 -1.26 10.06
N ARG A 25 23.45 -2.49 10.36
CA ARG A 25 23.48 -3.58 9.39
C ARG A 25 22.06 -4.09 9.11
N VAL A 26 21.66 -4.03 7.84
CA VAL A 26 20.37 -4.55 7.33
C VAL A 26 20.61 -5.55 6.20
N TRP A 27 19.63 -6.41 5.93
CA TRP A 27 19.61 -7.23 4.73
C TRP A 27 19.23 -6.36 3.51
N ALA A 28 19.94 -6.54 2.40
CA ALA A 28 19.58 -5.94 1.13
C ALA A 28 18.60 -6.83 0.39
N TYR A 29 17.67 -6.21 -0.35
CA TYR A 29 16.73 -6.94 -1.19
C TYR A 29 17.44 -7.54 -2.42
N MET A 30 18.32 -6.75 -3.03
CA MET A 30 19.20 -7.15 -4.13
C MET A 30 20.61 -6.62 -3.87
N VAL A 31 21.64 -7.41 -4.17
CA VAL A 31 23.05 -7.13 -3.81
C VAL A 31 23.83 -6.48 -4.95
N ASP A 32 23.39 -6.66 -6.19
CA ASP A 32 23.93 -6.08 -7.44
C ASP A 32 23.49 -4.62 -7.63
N GLY A 33 23.85 -3.78 -6.66
CA GLY A 33 23.38 -2.40 -6.55
C GLY A 33 22.92 -2.04 -5.14
N HIS A 34 22.91 -3.00 -4.21
CA HIS A 34 22.55 -2.84 -2.80
C HIS A 34 21.22 -2.10 -2.62
N VAL A 35 20.17 -2.67 -3.22
CA VAL A 35 18.83 -2.10 -3.18
C VAL A 35 18.21 -2.32 -1.80
N LEU A 36 17.84 -1.22 -1.15
CA LEU A 36 17.17 -1.20 0.15
C LEU A 36 15.67 -1.02 -0.07
N MET A 37 14.95 -2.12 -0.25
CA MET A 37 13.48 -2.15 -0.34
C MET A 37 12.94 -3.48 0.17
N ASP A 38 11.63 -3.65 0.15
CA ASP A 38 11.00 -4.96 0.29
C ASP A 38 9.72 -4.99 -0.53
N ASP A 39 9.37 -6.17 -1.02
CA ASP A 39 8.12 -6.41 -1.74
C ASP A 39 7.13 -7.16 -0.86
N ALA A 40 5.83 -6.99 -1.14
CA ALA A 40 4.82 -7.67 -0.36
C ALA A 40 4.83 -9.20 -0.50
N ASN A 41 5.31 -9.73 -1.63
CA ASN A 41 5.34 -11.17 -1.88
C ASN A 41 6.30 -11.89 -0.93
N ALA A 42 5.96 -13.14 -0.55
CA ALA A 42 6.90 -14.03 0.09
C ALA A 42 7.60 -14.92 -0.95
N PRO A 43 8.92 -15.22 -0.82
CA PRO A 43 9.82 -14.74 0.23
C PRO A 43 10.18 -13.25 0.07
N SER A 44 10.08 -12.50 1.18
CA SER A 44 10.49 -11.10 1.38
C SER A 44 11.41 -10.96 2.57
N LEU A 45 12.08 -9.81 2.71
CA LEU A 45 12.92 -9.52 3.89
C LEU A 45 12.10 -9.55 5.18
N LEU A 46 10.87 -9.05 5.16
CA LEU A 46 9.96 -9.11 6.30
C LEU A 46 9.56 -10.55 6.68
N SER A 47 9.54 -11.47 5.70
CA SER A 47 9.20 -12.89 5.90
C SER A 47 10.37 -13.76 6.40
N ILE A 48 11.59 -13.22 6.57
CA ILE A 48 12.78 -13.97 7.02
C ILE A 48 12.51 -14.92 8.21
N PRO A 49 11.82 -14.49 9.28
CA PRO A 49 11.52 -15.37 10.40
C PRO A 49 10.47 -16.42 10.07
N LEU A 50 9.51 -16.09 9.20
CA LEU A 50 8.47 -17.02 8.78
C LEU A 50 9.06 -18.20 7.99
N ILE A 51 10.06 -17.93 7.14
CA ILE A 51 10.75 -18.96 6.35
C ILE A 51 11.90 -19.66 7.10
N GLY A 52 12.14 -19.28 8.37
CA GLY A 52 13.11 -19.94 9.24
C GLY A 52 14.58 -19.60 8.98
N PHE A 53 14.91 -18.53 8.24
CA PHE A 53 16.31 -18.16 7.97
C PHE A 53 17.00 -17.51 9.18
N ALA A 54 16.30 -16.64 9.90
CA ALA A 54 16.78 -16.01 11.13
C ALA A 54 15.62 -15.78 12.11
N PRO A 55 15.84 -15.86 13.43
CA PRO A 55 14.77 -15.64 14.41
C PRO A 55 14.29 -14.17 14.41
N PRO A 56 13.06 -13.89 14.89
CA PRO A 56 12.55 -12.51 15.01
C PRO A 56 13.41 -11.60 15.89
N SER A 57 14.22 -12.18 16.79
CA SER A 57 15.15 -11.48 17.67
C SER A 57 16.48 -11.13 17.01
N ASP A 58 16.78 -11.64 15.81
CA ASP A 58 18.03 -11.37 15.11
C ASP A 58 18.21 -9.85 14.92
N PRO A 59 19.36 -9.27 15.32
CA PRO A 59 19.55 -7.82 15.28
C PRO A 59 19.55 -7.26 13.86
N THR A 60 20.09 -8.00 12.88
CA THR A 60 20.08 -7.59 11.47
C THR A 60 18.67 -7.65 10.91
N TYR A 61 17.89 -8.69 11.23
CA TYR A 61 16.46 -8.74 10.88
C TYR A 61 15.67 -7.59 11.49
N ARG A 62 15.84 -7.30 12.79
CA ARG A 62 15.13 -6.19 13.45
C ARG A 62 15.47 -4.85 12.79
N ALA A 63 16.74 -4.59 12.52
CA ALA A 63 17.18 -3.40 11.81
C ALA A 63 16.56 -3.30 10.40
N THR A 64 16.56 -4.42 9.66
CA THR A 64 15.92 -4.53 8.34
C THR A 64 14.43 -4.21 8.43
N ARG A 65 13.71 -4.85 9.36
CA ARG A 65 12.29 -4.61 9.59
C ARG A 65 11.99 -3.15 9.92
N PHE A 66 12.85 -2.47 10.69
CA PHE A 66 12.67 -1.05 10.98
C PHE A 66 12.91 -0.16 9.77
N ASP A 67 13.86 -0.52 8.90
CA ASP A 67 14.11 0.18 7.65
C ASP A 67 12.91 0.03 6.69
N GLN A 68 12.41 -1.20 6.52
CA GLN A 68 11.34 -1.52 5.56
C GLN A 68 9.96 -0.99 5.95
N LEU A 69 9.70 -0.77 7.24
CA LEU A 69 8.40 -0.31 7.76
C LEU A 69 8.36 1.20 8.03
N ARG A 70 9.23 1.98 7.41
CA ARG A 70 9.21 3.44 7.50
C ARG A 70 9.00 4.03 6.12
N ALA A 71 8.17 5.07 6.07
CA ALA A 71 8.00 5.85 4.87
C ALA A 71 9.36 6.43 4.42
N PRO A 72 9.70 6.32 3.11
CA PRO A 72 10.86 7.01 2.58
C PRO A 72 10.67 8.53 2.79
N PRO A 73 11.75 9.31 2.98
CA PRO A 73 11.65 10.76 2.90
C PRO A 73 11.09 11.12 1.51
N VAL A 74 9.83 11.59 1.48
CA VAL A 74 9.11 11.84 0.23
C VAL A 74 9.66 13.10 -0.42
N VAL A 75 10.34 12.94 -1.55
CA VAL A 75 10.79 14.06 -2.39
C VAL A 75 10.22 13.98 -3.82
N ASN A 76 9.95 12.76 -4.33
CA ASN A 76 9.03 12.44 -5.45
C ASN A 76 9.15 10.92 -5.80
N ALA A 77 8.31 10.42 -6.71
CA ALA A 77 8.33 9.00 -7.12
C ALA A 77 9.64 8.57 -7.79
N SER A 78 10.36 9.47 -8.48
CA SER A 78 11.67 9.18 -9.06
C SER A 78 12.79 9.10 -8.02
N GLU A 79 12.69 9.86 -6.93
CA GLU A 79 13.68 9.88 -5.86
C GLU A 79 13.42 8.81 -4.79
N ALA A 80 12.19 8.28 -4.69
CA ALA A 80 11.88 7.11 -3.86
C ALA A 80 12.68 5.86 -4.28
N TYR A 81 13.03 5.73 -5.56
CA TYR A 81 13.87 4.64 -6.08
C TYR A 81 15.36 4.78 -5.69
N ASN A 82 15.82 6.02 -5.47
CA ASN A 82 17.21 6.33 -5.08
C ASN A 82 17.36 6.63 -3.58
N ALA A 83 16.28 6.53 -2.80
CA ALA A 83 16.29 6.85 -1.40
C ALA A 83 17.20 5.87 -0.64
N THR A 84 18.26 6.40 -0.01
CA THR A 84 19.19 5.61 0.81
C THR A 84 18.57 5.16 2.15
N ALA A 85 17.25 5.33 2.32
CA ALA A 85 16.50 4.96 3.52
C ALA A 85 15.00 4.78 3.22
N GLY A 86 14.44 3.67 3.69
CA GLY A 86 13.01 3.37 3.63
C GLY A 86 12.59 2.59 2.38
N ASN A 87 11.45 1.93 2.48
CA ASN A 87 10.92 1.08 1.41
C ASN A 87 10.03 1.91 0.45
N PRO A 88 10.34 2.03 -0.85
CA PRO A 88 9.47 2.70 -1.82
C PRO A 88 8.08 2.04 -1.97
N CYS A 89 7.95 0.77 -1.58
CA CYS A 89 6.68 0.05 -1.55
C CYS A 89 5.94 0.16 -0.21
N PHE A 90 6.47 0.87 0.78
CA PHE A 90 5.75 1.15 2.02
C PHE A 90 4.80 2.33 1.84
N PHE A 91 3.54 2.13 2.18
CA PHE A 91 2.50 3.15 2.08
C PHE A 91 1.76 3.30 3.41
N GLU A 92 1.32 4.52 3.71
CA GLU A 92 0.56 4.88 4.91
C GLU A 92 -0.59 5.80 4.51
N GLU A 93 -1.79 5.54 5.03
CA GLU A 93 -2.92 6.45 4.88
C GLU A 93 -2.65 7.76 5.64
N PRO A 94 -3.03 8.92 5.09
CA PRO A 94 -3.02 10.16 5.85
C PRO A 94 -3.89 10.03 7.10
N LEU A 95 -3.41 10.55 8.24
CA LEU A 95 -4.18 10.61 9.49
C LEU A 95 -5.55 11.24 9.24
N ARG A 96 -6.61 10.50 9.59
CA ARG A 96 -7.98 11.01 9.49
C ARG A 96 -8.34 11.79 10.75
N SER A 97 -9.12 12.85 10.57
CA SER A 97 -9.60 13.74 11.63
C SER A 97 -10.48 13.04 12.69
N ARG A 98 -10.90 11.79 12.44
CA ARG A 98 -11.81 11.01 13.30
C ARG A 98 -11.10 10.07 14.28
N GLY A 99 -9.78 10.17 14.45
CA GLY A 99 -9.03 9.31 15.38
C GLY A 99 -9.00 7.83 14.96
N GLU A 100 -9.22 7.54 13.68
CA GLU A 100 -9.09 6.20 13.13
C GLU A 100 -7.59 5.88 12.96
N PRO A 101 -7.12 4.68 13.35
CA PRO A 101 -5.75 4.28 13.03
C PRO A 101 -5.53 4.33 11.52
N ALA A 102 -4.43 4.98 11.12
CA ALA A 102 -4.00 5.03 9.73
C ALA A 102 -3.58 3.63 9.29
N LEU A 103 -4.09 3.17 8.15
CA LEU A 103 -3.65 1.91 7.57
C LEU A 103 -2.26 2.09 6.96
N SER A 104 -1.35 1.17 7.24
CA SER A 104 -0.01 1.16 6.70
C SER A 104 0.46 -0.26 6.38
N GLY A 105 1.39 -0.37 5.44
CA GLY A 105 1.94 -1.66 5.07
C GLY A 105 2.80 -1.61 3.82
N VAL A 106 3.24 -2.78 3.40
CA VAL A 106 4.03 -2.96 2.18
C VAL A 106 3.12 -3.39 1.04
N GLY A 107 3.25 -2.71 -0.10
CA GLY A 107 2.65 -3.07 -1.37
C GLY A 107 3.65 -3.71 -2.32
N SER A 108 3.43 -3.52 -3.63
CA SER A 108 4.34 -4.01 -4.65
C SER A 108 4.37 -3.08 -5.85
N LEU A 109 5.53 -2.94 -6.49
CA LEU A 109 5.65 -2.31 -7.80
C LEU A 109 4.77 -3.00 -8.85
N HIS A 110 4.48 -4.29 -8.68
CA HIS A 110 3.60 -5.06 -9.58
C HIS A 110 2.18 -4.49 -9.61
N THR A 111 1.66 -4.07 -8.46
CA THR A 111 0.29 -3.56 -8.32
C THR A 111 0.21 -2.04 -8.47
N GLY A 112 1.36 -1.37 -8.46
CA GLY A 112 1.49 0.09 -8.52
C GLY A 112 1.36 0.79 -7.16
N PRO A 113 1.62 2.10 -7.13
CA PRO A 113 1.70 2.87 -5.88
C PRO A 113 0.35 3.00 -5.17
N GLY A 114 0.39 3.10 -3.84
CA GLY A 114 -0.79 3.35 -3.00
C GLY A 114 -1.73 2.17 -2.83
N LYS A 115 -1.28 0.96 -3.18
CA LYS A 115 -2.00 -0.28 -2.93
C LYS A 115 -1.26 -1.12 -1.90
N LEU A 116 -1.98 -1.52 -0.86
CA LEU A 116 -1.47 -2.42 0.18
C LEU A 116 -1.85 -3.85 -0.14
N TRP A 117 -0.92 -4.76 0.15
CA TRP A 117 -1.19 -6.19 0.11
C TRP A 117 -1.59 -6.65 1.52
N PRO A 118 -2.74 -7.33 1.68
CA PRO A 118 -3.23 -7.71 3.00
C PRO A 118 -2.24 -8.53 3.85
N MET A 119 -1.37 -9.31 3.20
CA MET A 119 -0.39 -10.18 3.86
C MET A 119 0.70 -9.39 4.61
N GLN A 120 0.86 -8.09 4.33
CA GLN A 120 1.95 -7.25 4.83
C GLN A 120 1.45 -5.96 5.49
N GLY A 121 0.22 -5.99 6.02
CA GLY A 121 -0.32 -4.90 6.83
C GLY A 121 0.41 -4.74 8.16
N ARG A 122 0.60 -3.50 8.60
CA ARG A 122 1.30 -3.17 9.84
C ARG A 122 0.36 -2.41 10.78
N GLU A 123 -0.47 -3.17 11.48
CA GLU A 123 -1.52 -2.59 12.31
C GLU A 123 -1.49 -3.04 13.76
N GLU A 124 -1.84 -2.13 14.66
CA GLU A 124 -2.28 -2.50 16.02
C GLU A 124 -3.65 -3.18 15.96
N VAL A 125 -4.14 -3.76 17.05
CA VAL A 125 -5.40 -4.54 17.07
C VAL A 125 -6.58 -3.80 16.42
N ARG A 126 -6.72 -2.49 16.68
CA ARG A 126 -7.78 -1.67 16.06
C ARG A 126 -7.57 -1.42 14.57
N GLY A 127 -6.31 -1.31 14.14
CA GLY A 127 -5.97 -1.20 12.73
C GLY A 127 -6.19 -2.52 11.98
N LEU A 128 -5.92 -3.68 12.60
CA LEU A 128 -6.16 -5.00 12.00
C LEU A 128 -7.63 -5.18 11.66
N LEU A 129 -8.54 -4.79 12.57
CA LEU A 129 -9.98 -4.82 12.31
C LEU A 129 -10.34 -3.93 11.11
N ARG A 130 -9.82 -2.71 11.04
CA ARG A 130 -10.06 -1.84 9.88
C ARG A 130 -9.47 -2.38 8.59
N MET A 131 -8.30 -3.00 8.65
CA MET A 131 -7.69 -3.65 7.50
C MET A 131 -8.58 -4.79 7.01
N LEU A 132 -9.07 -5.65 7.91
CA LEU A 132 -9.98 -6.74 7.56
C LEU A 132 -11.31 -6.22 7.00
N GLU A 133 -11.90 -5.19 7.61
CA GLU A 133 -13.07 -4.50 7.06
C GLU A 133 -12.79 -3.94 5.66
N ARG A 134 -11.61 -3.34 5.45
CA ARG A 134 -11.21 -2.76 4.16
C ARG A 134 -11.08 -3.83 3.09
N VAL A 135 -10.44 -4.95 3.41
CA VAL A 135 -10.28 -6.10 2.52
C VAL A 135 -11.63 -6.73 2.21
N ALA A 136 -12.45 -6.99 3.24
CA ALA A 136 -13.78 -7.57 3.07
C ALA A 136 -14.70 -6.69 2.20
N ASN A 137 -14.58 -5.37 2.30
CA ASN A 137 -15.35 -4.43 1.47
C ASN A 137 -14.79 -4.24 0.05
N THR A 138 -13.65 -4.86 -0.28
CA THR A 138 -13.08 -4.80 -1.64
C THR A 138 -13.78 -5.77 -2.60
N THR A 139 -14.36 -6.84 -2.08
CA THR A 139 -15.06 -7.88 -2.86
C THR A 139 -16.49 -8.08 -2.33
N PRO A 140 -17.48 -8.41 -3.18
CA PRO A 140 -18.86 -8.65 -2.73
C PRO A 140 -19.00 -9.82 -1.74
N ASP A 141 -18.06 -10.77 -1.78
CA ASP A 141 -18.05 -12.02 -1.03
C ASP A 141 -17.04 -12.03 0.13
N GLY A 142 -16.38 -10.91 0.40
CA GLY A 142 -15.48 -10.75 1.55
C GLY A 142 -14.17 -11.55 1.47
N ARG A 143 -13.77 -11.98 0.26
CA ARG A 143 -12.53 -12.74 0.04
C ARG A 143 -11.29 -11.86 0.08
N MET A 144 -10.18 -12.49 0.47
CA MET A 144 -8.84 -11.90 0.36
C MET A 144 -8.53 -11.54 -1.08
N VAL A 145 -7.89 -10.39 -1.27
CA VAL A 145 -7.44 -9.89 -2.56
C VAL A 145 -5.92 -9.76 -2.58
N GLU A 146 -5.35 -9.73 -3.79
CA GLU A 146 -3.93 -9.45 -3.99
C GLU A 146 -3.54 -8.11 -3.35
N SER A 147 -4.25 -7.03 -3.69
CA SER A 147 -4.02 -5.71 -3.14
C SER A 147 -5.30 -4.87 -3.08
N TYR A 148 -5.34 -3.88 -2.18
CA TYR A 148 -6.43 -2.92 -2.06
C TYR A 148 -5.92 -1.48 -2.00
N SER A 149 -6.74 -0.54 -2.49
CA SER A 149 -6.37 0.87 -2.56
C SER A 149 -6.48 1.55 -1.19
N LEU A 150 -5.46 2.32 -0.82
CA LEU A 150 -5.51 3.23 0.33
C LEU A 150 -6.48 4.39 0.09
N VAL A 151 -6.52 4.91 -1.13
CA VAL A 151 -7.47 5.96 -1.50
C VAL A 151 -8.78 5.33 -1.95
N MET A 152 -9.86 5.62 -1.22
CA MET A 152 -11.21 5.24 -1.60
C MET A 152 -11.74 6.24 -2.64
N LYS A 153 -12.14 5.77 -3.83
CA LYS A 153 -12.95 6.61 -4.73
C LYS A 153 -14.28 6.86 -4.04
N ARG A 154 -14.64 8.13 -3.79
CA ARG A 154 -15.99 8.48 -3.35
C ARG A 154 -16.97 7.90 -4.35
N SER A 155 -17.83 6.98 -3.90
CA SER A 155 -18.98 6.53 -4.66
C SER A 155 -19.82 7.77 -4.99
N ARG A 156 -19.95 8.11 -6.27
CA ARG A 156 -21.05 8.98 -6.72
C ARG A 156 -22.32 8.16 -6.54
N SER A 157 -23.03 8.35 -5.45
CA SER A 157 -24.38 7.83 -5.31
C SER A 157 -25.20 8.34 -6.51
N LYS A 158 -25.61 7.44 -7.40
CA LYS A 158 -26.68 7.74 -8.35
C LYS A 158 -27.92 8.05 -7.51
N GLN A 159 -28.28 9.34 -7.43
CA GLN A 159 -29.61 9.74 -7.01
C GLN A 159 -30.60 9.07 -7.97
N SER A 160 -31.42 8.17 -7.43
CA SER A 160 -32.44 7.45 -8.16
C SER A 160 -33.50 8.40 -8.70
N ARG A 161 -33.89 8.16 -9.95
CA ARG A 161 -35.05 8.74 -10.64
C ARG A 161 -36.34 8.57 -9.84
N GLY A 162 -37.23 9.56 -9.90
CA GLY A 162 -38.63 9.40 -9.51
C GLY A 162 -39.38 10.72 -9.45
N GLY A 163 -39.98 11.15 -10.57
CA GLY A 163 -40.77 12.39 -10.61
C GLY A 163 -41.38 12.69 -11.97
N GLY A 164 -42.00 11.69 -12.61
CA GLY A 164 -42.89 11.95 -13.72
C GLY A 164 -44.19 12.57 -13.20
N ARG A 165 -44.52 13.77 -13.68
CA ARG A 165 -45.89 14.28 -13.61
C ARG A 165 -46.21 14.97 -14.93
N ALA A 166 -46.98 14.26 -15.75
CA ALA A 166 -47.68 14.83 -16.89
C ALA A 166 -48.87 15.65 -16.39
N THR A 167 -49.05 16.85 -16.92
CA THR A 167 -50.35 17.53 -17.02
C THR A 167 -50.38 18.29 -18.35
N ALA A 168 -51.31 17.89 -19.21
CA ALA A 168 -51.68 18.57 -20.45
C ALA A 168 -52.91 19.49 -20.24
N ALA A 169 -53.23 20.28 -21.27
CA ALA A 169 -54.29 21.29 -21.45
C ALA A 169 -53.93 22.72 -20.97
N GLY A 170 -54.18 23.82 -21.69
CA GLY A 170 -54.99 24.04 -22.89
C GLY A 170 -54.62 25.35 -23.62
N SER A 171 -55.23 25.51 -24.79
CA SER A 171 -55.00 26.50 -25.86
C SER A 171 -55.74 27.83 -25.65
N SER A 172 -55.17 28.97 -26.10
CA SER A 172 -55.89 29.99 -26.90
C SER A 172 -54.99 31.15 -27.40
N ALA A 173 -54.97 31.33 -28.73
CA ALA A 173 -54.86 32.52 -29.61
C ALA A 173 -54.28 33.88 -29.10
N GLY A 174 -53.43 34.51 -29.96
CA GLY A 174 -52.82 35.86 -29.84
C GLY A 174 -53.74 37.04 -30.27
N PRO A 175 -53.27 38.14 -30.92
CA PRO A 175 -51.91 38.56 -31.34
C PRO A 175 -51.59 40.08 -31.08
N THR A 176 -50.57 40.63 -31.79
CA THR A 176 -50.12 42.05 -31.96
C THR A 176 -48.96 42.49 -31.03
N ARG A 177 -47.93 43.27 -31.45
CA ARG A 177 -47.64 44.04 -32.67
C ARG A 177 -46.12 44.30 -32.78
N SER A 178 -45.68 44.51 -34.01
CA SER A 178 -44.38 44.97 -34.51
C SER A 178 -43.92 46.34 -33.98
N LEU A 179 -42.60 46.56 -33.81
CA LEU A 179 -41.79 47.48 -34.66
C LEU A 179 -40.30 47.53 -34.23
N SER A 180 -39.47 47.59 -35.27
CA SER A 180 -38.01 47.72 -35.32
C SER A 180 -37.49 49.13 -35.02
N ASN A 181 -36.29 49.21 -34.44
CA ASN A 181 -35.10 49.79 -35.09
C ASN A 181 -33.84 49.35 -34.35
#